data_AF-A0A090RTW4-F1
#
_entry.id   AF-A0A090RTW4-F1
#
_cell.length_a   1.000
_cell.length_b   1.000
_cell.length_c   1.000
_cell.angle_alpha   90.00
_cell.angle_beta   90.00
_cell.angle_gamma   90.00
#
_symmetry.space_group_name_H-M   'P 1'
#
loop_
_entity.id
_entity.type
_entity.pdbx_description
1 polymer ?
#
loop_
_entity_poly.entity_id
_entity_poly.type
_entity_poly.pdbx_seq_one_letter_code
_entity_poly.pdbx_strand_id
1 'polypeptide(L)' 'MKYDWILFDADETLFHFDSFGGMRLMFERFGVDFTREDYDAYQLVNKPLWSITKTAKSLRIN' A
#
# COMPACT_ATOMS: atom_id res chain seq x y z
N MET A 1 4.22 -22.10 -25.54
CA MET A 1 3.18 -22.22 -24.51
C MET A 1 2.16 -21.13 -24.75
N LYS A 2 0.86 -21.44 -24.70
CA LYS A 2 -0.24 -20.47 -24.82
C LYS A 2 -1.05 -20.57 -23.54
N TYR A 3 -1.19 -19.45 -22.82
CA TYR A 3 -2.03 -19.36 -21.64
C TYR A 3 -3.34 -18.67 -22.02
N ASP A 4 -4.47 -19.23 -21.60
CA ASP A 4 -5.79 -18.64 -21.86
C ASP A 4 -6.04 -17.39 -21.01
N TRP A 5 -5.43 -17.32 -19.82
CA TRP A 5 -5.55 -16.20 -18.89
C TRP A 5 -4.24 -15.95 -18.17
N ILE A 6 -3.92 -14.69 -17.93
CA ILE A 6 -2.77 -14.27 -17.14
C ILE A 6 -3.27 -13.30 -16.08
N LEU A 7 -2.95 -13.58 -14.82
CA LEU A 7 -3.26 -12.73 -13.69
C LEU A 7 -1.97 -12.05 -13.24
N PHE A 8 -1.99 -10.72 -13.20
CA PHE A 8 -0.91 -9.91 -12.67
C PHE A 8 -1.36 -9.27 -11.37
N ASP A 9 -0.42 -9.16 -10.43
CA ASP A 9 -0.59 -8.25 -9.30
C ASP A 9 -0.55 -6.79 -9.80
N ALA A 10 -1.18 -5.88 -9.06
CA ALA A 10 -1.24 -4.48 -9.47
C ALA A 10 0.02 -3.71 -9.05
N ASP A 11 0.38 -3.79 -7.76
CA ASP A 11 1.51 -3.05 -7.19
C ASP A 11 2.85 -3.64 -7.65
N GLU A 12 3.78 -2.76 -8.03
CA GLU A 12 5.15 -3.08 -8.45
C GLU A 12 5.26 -4.03 -9.67
N THR A 13 4.13 -4.37 -10.29
CA THR A 13 4.05 -5.22 -11.50
C THR A 13 3.35 -4.48 -12.66
N LEU A 14 2.16 -3.90 -12.42
CA LEU A 14 1.45 -3.11 -13.43
C LEU A 14 1.57 -1.61 -13.19
N PHE A 15 1.64 -1.19 -11.92
CA PHE A 15 1.66 0.21 -11.54
C PHE A 15 2.71 0.48 -10.46
N HIS A 16 3.26 1.70 -10.49
CA HIS A 16 4.04 2.26 -9.39
C HIS A 16 3.22 3.38 -8.75
N PHE A 17 2.89 3.20 -7.47
CA PHE A 17 2.13 4.19 -6.73
C PHE A 17 3.06 5.02 -5.82
N ASP A 18 3.17 6.32 -6.11
CA ASP A 18 3.83 7.27 -5.22
C ASP A 18 2.92 7.59 -4.02
N SER A 19 3.01 6.72 -3.01
CA SER A 19 2.23 6.85 -1.79
C SER A 19 2.62 8.08 -0.96
N PHE A 20 3.87 8.53 -0.99
CA PHE A 20 4.27 9.74 -0.26
C PHE A 20 3.63 10.99 -0.88
N GLY A 21 3.76 11.15 -2.20
CA GLY A 21 3.12 12.26 -2.92
C GLY A 21 1.61 12.28 -2.76
N GLY A 22 0.97 11.10 -2.84
CA GLY A 22 -0.47 10.95 -2.62
C GLY A 22 -0.91 11.36 -1.21
N MET A 23 -0.17 10.95 -0.18
CA MET A 23 -0.48 11.34 1.21
C MET A 23 -0.27 12.83 1.45
N ARG A 24 0.82 13.41 0.93
CA ARG A 24 1.08 14.85 1.03
C ARG A 24 -0.05 15.68 0.41
N LEU A 25 -0.50 15.32 -0.79
CA LEU A 25 -1.63 15.98 -1.46
C LEU A 25 -2.95 15.82 -0.68
N MET A 26 -3.16 14.66 -0.05
CA MET A 26 -4.37 14.40 0.74
C MET A 26 -4.39 15.29 2.00
N PHE A 27 -3.31 15.31 2.75
CA PHE A 27 -3.19 16.07 4.01
C PHE A 27 -3.14 17.59 3.80
N GLU A 28 -2.60 18.05 2.68
CA GLU A 28 -2.61 19.47 2.30
C GLU A 28 -4.04 20.06 2.30
N ARG A 29 -5.03 19.27 1.87
CA ARG A 29 -6.46 19.67 1.85
C ARG A 29 -7.05 19.86 3.26
N PHE A 30 -6.39 19.34 4.27
CA PHE A 30 -6.75 19.50 5.68
C PHE A 30 -5.87 20.53 6.39
N GLY A 31 -5.01 21.25 5.66
CA GLY A 31 -4.08 22.22 6.24
C GLY A 31 -2.95 21.59 7.06
N VAL A 32 -2.66 20.31 6.81
CA VAL A 32 -1.58 19.57 7.48
C VAL A 32 -0.36 19.52 6.56
N ASP A 33 0.77 20.03 7.05
CA ASP A 33 2.07 19.84 6.39
C ASP A 33 2.59 18.44 6.69
N PHE A 34 2.41 17.52 5.75
CA PHE A 34 2.78 16.12 5.91
C PHE A 34 4.22 15.89 5.45
N THR A 35 5.11 15.68 6.42
CA THR A 35 6.56 15.63 6.23
C THR A 35 7.05 14.22 5.87
N ARG A 36 8.35 14.11 5.55
CA ARG A 36 8.97 12.81 5.29
C ARG A 36 9.06 11.98 6.56
N GLU A 37 9.30 12.63 7.69
CA GLU A 37 9.37 12.04 9.01
C GLU A 37 8.01 11.44 9.40
N ASP A 38 6.91 12.15 9.13
CA ASP A 38 5.55 11.63 9.34
C ASP A 38 5.27 10.41 8.48
N TYR A 39 5.73 10.43 7.22
CA TYR A 39 5.59 9.29 6.32
C TYR A 39 6.38 8.08 6.79
N ASP A 40 7.62 8.27 7.24
CA ASP A 40 8.46 7.18 7.76
C ASP A 40 7.83 6.60 9.05
N ALA A 41 7.31 7.45 9.94
CA ALA A 41 6.57 7.01 11.13
C ALA A 41 5.27 6.25 10.77
N TYR A 42 4.51 6.74 9.79
CA TYR A 42 3.33 6.07 9.27
C TYR A 42 3.68 4.68 8.71
N GLN A 43 4.76 4.57 7.94
CA GLN A 43 5.16 3.31 7.30
C GLN A 43 5.59 2.23 8.29
N LEU A 44 6.11 2.61 9.48
CA LEU A 44 6.39 1.67 10.56
C LEU A 44 5.13 0.95 11.06
N VAL A 45 3.97 1.60 10.99
CA VAL A 45 2.68 1.02 11.42
C VAL A 45 1.93 0.39 10.24
N ASN A 46 1.88 1.08 9.09
CA ASN A 46 1.12 0.66 7.93
C ASN A 46 1.61 -0.68 7.35
N LYS A 47 2.93 -0.85 7.14
CA LYS A 47 3.48 -2.07 6.51
C LYS A 47 3.15 -3.35 7.30
N PRO A 48 3.35 -3.41 8.64
CA PRO A 48 2.93 -4.56 9.43
C PRO A 48 1.43 -4.86 9.37
N LEU A 49 0.57 -3.83 9.34
CA LEU A 49 -0.88 -4.01 9.24
C LEU A 49 -1.32 -4.69 7.93
N TRP A 50 -0.65 -4.36 6.82
CA TRP A 50 -0.86 -5.06 5.56
C TRP A 50 -0.43 -6.54 5.65
N SER A 51 0.70 -6.81 6.30
CA SER A 51 1.18 -8.19 6.49
C SER A 51 0.22 -9.02 7.33
N ILE A 52 -0.23 -8.51 8.48
CA ILE A 52 -1.16 -9.26 9.35
C ILE A 52 -2.52 -9.49 8.69
N THR A 53 -3.00 -8.54 7.89
CA THR A 53 -4.27 -8.71 7.17
C THR A 53 -4.19 -9.84 6.14
N LYS A 54 -3.07 -9.96 5.43
CA LYS A 54 -2.82 -11.07 4.49
C LYS A 54 -2.80 -12.42 5.23
N THR A 55 -2.13 -12.48 6.38
CA THR A 55 -2.05 -13.69 7.21
C THR A 55 -3.39 -14.07 7.85
N ALA A 56 -4.11 -13.10 8.41
CA ALA A 56 -5.41 -13.32 9.04
C ALA A 56 -6.47 -13.76 8.03
N LYS A 57 -6.41 -13.24 6.79
CA LYS A 57 -7.27 -13.70 5.70
C LYS A 57 -6.98 -15.16 5.36
N SER A 58 -5.71 -15.56 5.28
CA SER A 58 -5.30 -16.96 5.03
C SER A 58 -5.82 -17.94 6.10
N LEU A 59 -5.81 -17.55 7.38
CA LEU A 59 -6.29 -18.38 8.49
C LEU A 59 -7.81 -18.59 8.54
N ARG A 60 -8.60 -17.76 7.84
CA ARG A 60 -10.06 -17.88 7.78
C ARG A 60 -10.59 -18.67 6.57
N ILE A 61 -9.72 -19.12 5.66
CA ILE A 61 -10.11 -19.91 4.46
C ILE A 61 -9.73 -21.39 4.59
N ASN A 62 -9.52 -21.88 5.82
CA ASN A 62 -9.47 -23.31 6.14
C ASN A 62 -10.62 -23.65 7.08
#